data_AF-A0A9E6MU13-F1
#
_entry.id   AF-A0A9E6MU13-F1
#
_cell.length_a   1.000
_cell.length_b   1.000
_cell.length_c   1.000
_cell.angle_alpha   90.00
_cell.angle_beta   90.00
_cell.angle_gamma   90.00
#
_symmetry.space_group_name_H-M   'P 1'
#
loop_
_entity.id
_entity.type
_entity.pdbx_description
1 polymer ?
#
loop_
_entity_poly.entity_id
_entity_poly.type
_entity_poly.pdbx_seq_one_letter_code
_entity_poly.pdbx_strand_id
1 'polypeptide(L)'
;MSKALYRKYRSKKLSEVVGQNHITTVLESALKQNRIAHAYLFTGPRGVGKTSIARILAHEINNLPYSEEENHPDIIEIDAASNNGVDDIRQLRDNVQIAPFSAKYRVYIIDEVHMLSKAAFNALLKTLEEPPEHAVFILATTDAHKLPATIISRTQRFVFRFISKEDVCKHLEFIAKNEKIKISKEAIEIIAERGEGSFRDSISLLDQISSISKDGEEITAKLLEETLGLASKTQINALISAFESQNANEVLEIVRGIRDSGVDLKNFASQLLNFITENVGVKPYLSQLLVPLTRAEKSNFIEMELLSIFIRPDFVPQITPVKQQILSSPKPVQAQKTTTQPKAKNETFKNPPNEKMKHEEPPKEKEVETPKTKTPQKEVEATEILLENEDLGEAREFKWGDFCNAVNEEDKGIQTILKQSGYAFENGKIKIYTGFPFKKKQLEKAKAQASIGKALKKINAGGWAIEVFETAKPANDPEIASVQDLMGGGEMVKIDE
;
A
#
# COMPACT_ATOMS: atom_id res chain seq x y z
N MET A 1 -6.56 14.46 29.66
CA MET A 1 -5.38 14.00 28.90
C MET A 1 -4.87 15.16 28.07
N SER A 2 -3.57 15.47 28.10
CA SER A 2 -2.98 16.47 27.21
C SER A 2 -3.18 16.05 25.74
N LYS A 3 -3.52 17.00 24.88
CA LYS A 3 -3.69 16.76 23.44
C LYS A 3 -2.31 16.50 22.82
N ALA A 4 -2.17 15.40 22.08
CA ALA A 4 -0.91 15.06 21.39
C ALA A 4 -0.37 16.22 20.54
N LEU A 5 0.94 16.40 20.50
CA LEU A 5 1.58 17.57 19.88
C LEU A 5 1.23 17.72 18.40
N TYR A 6 1.18 16.62 17.64
CA TYR A 6 0.85 16.66 16.22
C TYR A 6 -0.58 17.17 15.95
N ARG A 7 -1.49 17.07 16.94
CA ARG A 7 -2.84 17.66 16.87
C ARG A 7 -2.85 19.11 17.36
N LYS A 8 -2.02 19.45 18.36
CA LYS A 8 -1.92 20.81 18.91
C LYS A 8 -1.32 21.79 17.90
N TYR A 9 -0.30 21.35 17.16
CA TYR A 9 0.44 22.14 16.16
C TYR A 9 -0.04 21.92 14.72
N ARG A 10 -1.23 21.37 14.53
CA ARG A 10 -1.82 21.28 13.19
C ARG A 10 -2.09 22.69 12.66
N SER A 11 -1.60 22.98 11.45
CA SER A 11 -1.83 24.26 10.77
C SER A 11 -3.31 24.59 10.67
N LYS A 12 -3.66 25.86 10.91
CA LYS A 12 -5.04 26.36 10.87
C LYS A 12 -5.34 27.23 9.66
N LYS A 13 -4.29 27.68 8.96
CA LYS A 13 -4.36 28.54 7.77
C LYS A 13 -3.40 28.04 6.71
N LEU A 14 -3.68 28.32 5.44
CA LEU A 14 -2.79 27.93 4.33
C LEU A 14 -1.39 28.55 4.48
N SER A 15 -1.29 29.74 5.06
CA SER A 15 -0.01 30.43 5.33
C SER A 15 0.86 29.76 6.41
N GLU A 16 0.28 28.92 7.26
CA GLU A 16 1.00 28.20 8.33
C GLU A 16 1.51 26.83 7.89
N VAL A 17 1.16 26.40 6.67
CA VAL A 17 1.58 25.11 6.13
C VAL A 17 3.03 25.20 5.68
N VAL A 18 3.87 24.32 6.23
CA VAL A 18 5.29 24.27 5.92
C VAL A 18 5.57 23.24 4.81
N GLY A 19 6.49 23.54 3.89
CA GLY A 19 7.02 22.59 2.91
C GLY A 19 6.11 22.27 1.71
N GLN A 20 4.94 22.90 1.58
CA GLN A 20 3.98 22.66 0.48
C GLN A 20 3.59 23.95 -0.28
N ASN A 21 4.53 24.90 -0.41
CA ASN A 21 4.29 26.22 -0.99
C ASN A 21 3.72 26.18 -2.42
N HIS A 22 4.10 25.19 -3.22
CA HIS A 22 3.60 25.00 -4.58
C HIS A 22 2.09 24.67 -4.64
N ILE A 23 1.52 24.15 -3.55
CA ILE A 23 0.09 23.85 -3.44
C ILE A 23 -0.64 25.04 -2.82
N THR A 24 -0.16 25.52 -1.67
CA THR A 24 -0.84 26.58 -0.91
C THR A 24 -0.98 27.86 -1.72
N THR A 25 0.06 28.26 -2.45
CA THR A 25 0.03 29.47 -3.32
C THR A 25 -1.07 29.38 -4.39
N VAL A 26 -1.24 28.19 -4.99
CA VAL A 26 -2.23 27.96 -6.04
C VAL A 26 -3.65 27.97 -5.45
N LEU A 27 -3.84 27.30 -4.30
CA LEU A 27 -5.12 27.27 -3.60
C LEU A 27 -5.53 28.67 -3.11
N GLU A 28 -4.62 29.41 -2.49
CA GLU A 28 -4.86 30.80 -2.05
C GLU A 28 -5.24 31.71 -3.22
N SER A 29 -4.57 31.56 -4.37
CA SER A 29 -4.88 32.33 -5.57
C SER A 29 -6.27 31.99 -6.13
N ALA A 30 -6.62 30.69 -6.14
CA ALA A 30 -7.93 30.22 -6.60
C ALA A 30 -9.06 30.74 -5.69
N LEU A 31 -8.86 30.73 -4.37
CA LEU A 31 -9.79 31.26 -3.38
C LEU A 31 -10.01 32.76 -3.56
N LYS A 32 -8.93 33.55 -3.71
CA LYS A 32 -9.01 35.00 -3.97
C LYS A 32 -9.76 35.34 -5.25
N GLN A 33 -9.64 34.50 -6.28
CA GLN A 33 -10.34 34.65 -7.56
C GLN A 33 -11.74 34.01 -7.55
N ASN A 34 -12.17 33.41 -6.44
CA ASN A 34 -13.42 32.65 -6.31
C ASN A 34 -13.58 31.58 -7.40
N ARG A 35 -12.46 30.96 -7.82
CA ARG A 35 -12.39 29.88 -8.82
C ARG A 35 -12.29 28.54 -8.10
N ILE A 36 -13.41 28.08 -7.56
CA ILE A 36 -13.49 26.84 -6.79
C ILE A 36 -13.82 25.69 -7.76
N ALA A 37 -12.96 24.66 -7.81
CA ALA A 37 -13.27 23.43 -8.51
C ALA A 37 -14.31 22.60 -7.75
N HIS A 38 -15.13 21.85 -8.47
CA HIS A 38 -16.08 20.91 -7.86
C HIS A 38 -15.40 19.72 -7.18
N ALA A 39 -14.18 19.37 -7.59
CA ALA A 39 -13.43 18.27 -7.01
C ALA A 39 -11.90 18.48 -7.01
N TYR A 40 -11.28 18.23 -5.85
CA TYR A 40 -9.84 18.28 -5.61
C TYR A 40 -9.32 16.87 -5.28
N LEU A 41 -8.15 16.51 -5.81
CA LEU A 41 -7.46 15.27 -5.47
C LEU A 41 -6.09 15.56 -4.87
N PHE A 42 -5.95 15.32 -3.58
CA PHE A 42 -4.71 15.47 -2.82
C PHE A 42 -4.01 14.13 -2.72
N THR A 43 -2.84 14.01 -3.35
CA THR A 43 -2.05 12.78 -3.36
C THR A 43 -0.65 13.01 -2.83
N GLY A 44 -0.10 12.05 -2.10
CA GLY A 44 1.29 12.07 -1.66
C GLY A 44 1.49 11.26 -0.37
N PRO A 45 2.71 11.24 0.17
CA PRO A 45 3.06 10.42 1.33
C PRO A 45 2.19 10.72 2.56
N ARG A 46 2.13 9.80 3.53
CA ARG A 46 1.40 10.04 4.78
C ARG A 46 2.06 11.16 5.60
N GLY A 47 1.28 11.85 6.42
CA GLY A 47 1.80 12.83 7.38
C GLY A 47 2.39 14.14 6.81
N VAL A 48 2.30 14.38 5.50
CA VAL A 48 2.76 15.62 4.83
C VAL A 48 1.73 16.77 4.82
N GLY A 49 0.57 16.58 5.46
CA GLY A 49 -0.45 17.63 5.62
C GLY A 49 -1.68 17.59 4.70
N LYS A 50 -1.90 16.50 3.93
CA LYS A 50 -3.07 16.36 3.02
C LYS A 50 -4.41 16.68 3.69
N THR A 51 -4.76 15.97 4.75
CA THR A 51 -6.02 16.14 5.49
C THR A 51 -6.10 17.53 6.14
N SER A 52 -4.97 18.06 6.63
CA SER A 52 -4.92 19.40 7.23
C SER A 52 -5.26 20.48 6.20
N ILE A 53 -4.63 20.45 5.02
CA ILE A 53 -4.95 21.39 3.92
C ILE A 53 -6.39 21.19 3.45
N ALA A 54 -6.89 19.96 3.39
CA ALA A 54 -8.29 19.69 3.00
C ALA A 54 -9.28 20.39 3.93
N ARG A 55 -9.06 20.30 5.25
CA ARG A 55 -9.92 20.95 6.23
C ARG A 55 -9.81 22.47 6.16
N ILE A 56 -8.60 23.01 6.05
CA ILE A 56 -8.41 24.47 5.89
C ILE A 56 -9.16 24.96 4.65
N LEU A 57 -8.97 24.29 3.51
CA LEU A 57 -9.63 24.64 2.26
C LEU A 57 -11.16 24.59 2.37
N ALA A 58 -11.72 23.58 3.03
CA ALA A 58 -13.17 23.47 3.24
C ALA A 58 -13.76 24.65 4.03
N HIS A 59 -13.01 25.15 5.01
CA HIS A 59 -13.43 26.31 5.81
C HIS A 59 -13.25 27.62 5.02
N GLU A 60 -12.13 27.79 4.33
CA GLU A 60 -11.85 29.00 3.54
C GLU A 60 -12.80 29.14 2.35
N ILE A 61 -13.18 28.05 1.67
CA ILE A 61 -14.20 28.05 0.59
C ILE A 61 -15.54 28.62 1.08
N ASN A 62 -15.89 28.35 2.34
CA ASN A 62 -17.14 28.79 2.96
C ASN A 62 -17.00 30.08 3.78
N ASN A 63 -15.81 30.70 3.82
CA ASN A 63 -15.49 31.84 4.69
C ASN A 63 -15.82 31.57 6.18
N LEU A 64 -15.67 30.32 6.62
CA LEU A 64 -15.92 29.91 8.00
C LEU A 64 -14.62 29.99 8.81
N PRO A 65 -14.68 30.36 10.10
CA PRO A 65 -13.51 30.29 10.98
C PRO A 65 -13.09 28.82 11.16
N TYR A 66 -11.79 28.56 11.04
CA TYR A 66 -11.26 27.22 11.27
C TYR A 66 -11.17 26.92 12.77
N SER A 67 -11.87 25.87 13.21
CA SER A 67 -11.76 25.31 14.57
C SER A 67 -11.60 23.79 14.48
N GLU A 68 -10.67 23.21 15.25
CA GLU A 68 -10.50 21.75 15.31
C GLU A 68 -11.63 21.05 16.09
N GLU A 69 -12.41 21.79 16.87
CA GLU A 69 -13.40 21.25 17.81
C GLU A 69 -14.84 21.40 17.31
N GLU A 70 -15.06 22.25 16.29
CA GLU A 70 -16.37 22.47 15.70
C GLU A 70 -16.42 21.85 14.31
N ASN A 71 -17.21 20.78 14.18
CA ASN A 71 -17.57 20.24 12.88
C ASN A 71 -18.79 21.00 12.37
N HIS A 72 -18.61 21.78 11.30
CA HIS A 72 -19.71 22.44 10.63
C HIS A 72 -20.58 21.40 9.90
N PRO A 73 -21.93 21.44 9.98
CA PRO A 73 -22.81 20.43 9.36
C PRO A 73 -22.65 20.30 7.85
N ASP A 74 -22.23 21.39 7.19
CA ASP A 74 -21.93 21.41 5.75
C ASP A 74 -20.50 20.97 5.38
N ILE A 75 -19.66 20.61 6.35
CA ILE A 75 -18.33 20.04 6.11
C ILE A 75 -18.35 18.60 6.62
N ILE A 76 -18.38 17.66 5.69
CA ILE A 76 -18.55 16.23 5.98
C ILE A 76 -17.21 15.54 5.73
N GLU A 77 -16.60 15.05 6.79
CA GLU A 77 -15.35 14.27 6.73
C GLU A 77 -15.65 12.78 6.84
N ILE A 78 -15.16 12.02 5.86
CA ILE A 78 -15.35 10.57 5.75
C ILE A 78 -13.97 9.93 5.65
N ASP A 79 -13.67 9.05 6.59
CA ASP A 79 -12.52 8.15 6.47
C ASP A 79 -12.95 6.92 5.66
N ALA A 80 -12.44 6.81 4.43
CA ALA A 80 -12.76 5.71 3.54
C ALA A 80 -12.21 4.37 4.03
N ALA A 81 -11.24 4.34 4.95
CA ALA A 81 -10.77 3.09 5.54
C ALA A 81 -11.84 2.44 6.43
N SER A 82 -12.66 3.26 7.09
CA SER A 82 -13.73 2.82 7.99
C SER A 82 -15.11 2.79 7.32
N ASN A 83 -15.32 3.59 6.27
CA ASN A 83 -16.59 3.74 5.55
C ASN A 83 -16.41 3.35 4.06
N ASN A 84 -15.92 2.13 3.80
CA ASN A 84 -15.63 1.64 2.43
C ASN A 84 -16.83 0.96 1.75
N GLY A 85 -17.95 0.84 2.45
CA GLY A 85 -19.16 0.15 2.01
C GLY A 85 -19.84 0.83 0.83
N VAL A 86 -20.54 0.05 0.02
CA VAL A 86 -21.34 0.58 -1.10
C VAL A 86 -22.52 1.39 -0.58
N ASP A 87 -23.11 0.97 0.54
CA ASP A 87 -24.28 1.61 1.11
C ASP A 87 -23.94 2.96 1.75
N ASP A 88 -22.79 3.08 2.42
CA ASP A 88 -22.28 4.36 2.96
C ASP A 88 -22.12 5.39 1.83
N ILE A 89 -21.58 4.96 0.69
CA ILE A 89 -21.36 5.85 -0.45
C ILE A 89 -22.64 6.12 -1.25
N ARG A 90 -23.62 5.21 -1.23
CA ARG A 90 -24.97 5.51 -1.77
C ARG A 90 -25.68 6.55 -0.91
N GLN A 91 -25.62 6.42 0.41
CA GLN A 91 -26.14 7.44 1.32
C GLN A 91 -25.42 8.77 1.12
N LEU A 92 -24.09 8.74 0.95
CA LEU A 92 -23.32 9.93 0.61
C LEU A 92 -23.83 10.58 -0.68
N ARG A 93 -23.97 9.80 -1.76
CA ARG A 93 -24.48 10.27 -3.05
C ARG A 93 -25.85 10.93 -2.92
N ASP A 94 -26.76 10.32 -2.17
CA ASP A 94 -28.10 10.84 -1.99
C ASP A 94 -28.07 12.14 -1.17
N ASN A 95 -27.20 12.21 -0.16
CA ASN A 95 -26.97 13.42 0.62
C ASN A 95 -26.30 14.56 -0.16
N VAL A 96 -25.50 14.26 -1.20
CA VAL A 96 -24.86 15.28 -2.04
C VAL A 96 -25.88 16.09 -2.84
N GLN A 97 -27.05 15.54 -3.13
CA GLN A 97 -28.12 16.28 -3.83
C GLN A 97 -28.84 17.28 -2.92
N ILE A 98 -28.65 17.17 -1.60
CA ILE A 98 -29.30 18.02 -0.61
C ILE A 98 -28.46 19.30 -0.45
N ALA A 99 -29.10 20.44 -0.68
CA ALA A 99 -28.51 21.76 -0.53
C ALA A 99 -27.87 21.98 0.86
N PRO A 100 -26.87 22.87 0.96
CA PRO A 100 -26.22 23.17 2.23
C PRO A 100 -27.22 23.75 3.25
N PHE A 101 -26.97 23.49 4.54
CA PHE A 101 -27.81 23.97 5.63
C PHE A 101 -27.63 25.48 5.88
N SER A 102 -26.39 25.95 6.00
CA SER A 102 -26.09 27.36 6.32
C SER A 102 -24.87 27.91 5.57
N ALA A 103 -23.98 27.06 5.09
CA ALA A 103 -22.81 27.47 4.32
C ALA A 103 -23.12 27.68 2.83
N LYS A 104 -22.18 28.26 2.09
CA LYS A 104 -22.31 28.46 0.64
C LYS A 104 -22.16 27.14 -0.13
N TYR A 105 -21.25 26.28 0.32
CA TYR A 105 -20.96 24.98 -0.26
C TYR A 105 -21.05 23.89 0.80
N ARG A 106 -21.52 22.73 0.37
CA ARG A 106 -21.43 21.48 1.12
C ARG A 106 -20.16 20.75 0.69
N VAL A 107 -19.19 20.69 1.60
CA VAL A 107 -17.84 20.18 1.31
C VAL A 107 -17.69 18.76 1.85
N TYR A 108 -17.26 17.84 1.00
CA TYR A 108 -17.03 16.44 1.33
C TYR A 108 -15.53 16.14 1.30
N ILE A 109 -14.94 15.89 2.47
CA ILE A 109 -13.56 15.46 2.61
C ILE A 109 -13.56 13.94 2.72
N ILE A 110 -12.97 13.24 1.75
CA ILE A 110 -12.85 11.79 1.76
C ILE A 110 -11.36 11.44 1.91
N ASP A 111 -10.95 11.05 3.12
CA ASP A 111 -9.58 10.65 3.41
C ASP A 111 -9.34 9.17 3.08
N GLU A 112 -8.11 8.85 2.72
CA GLU A 112 -7.68 7.55 2.18
C GLU A 112 -8.63 6.96 1.12
N VAL A 113 -9.08 7.79 0.17
CA VAL A 113 -10.12 7.43 -0.83
C VAL A 113 -9.80 6.15 -1.62
N HIS A 114 -8.53 5.76 -1.73
CA HIS A 114 -8.11 4.52 -2.36
C HIS A 114 -8.59 3.25 -1.65
N MET A 115 -9.07 3.37 -0.41
CA MET A 115 -9.64 2.28 0.40
C MET A 115 -11.11 1.99 0.05
N LEU A 116 -11.77 2.84 -0.77
CA LEU A 116 -13.13 2.60 -1.22
C LEU A 116 -13.25 1.34 -2.07
N SER A 117 -14.36 0.62 -1.92
CA SER A 117 -14.69 -0.50 -2.79
C SER A 117 -14.94 -0.04 -4.24
N LYS A 118 -14.76 -0.93 -5.22
CA LYS A 118 -15.03 -0.62 -6.64
C LYS A 118 -16.46 -0.13 -6.89
N ALA A 119 -17.43 -0.72 -6.17
CA ALA A 119 -18.82 -0.33 -6.28
C ALA A 119 -19.08 1.05 -5.66
N ALA A 120 -18.39 1.40 -4.55
CA ALA A 120 -18.38 2.76 -4.00
C ALA A 120 -17.81 3.78 -5.01
N PHE A 121 -16.69 3.49 -5.67
CA PHE A 121 -16.15 4.37 -6.72
C PHE A 121 -17.15 4.63 -7.85
N ASN A 122 -17.84 3.59 -8.33
CA ASN A 122 -18.85 3.74 -9.38
C ASN A 122 -20.05 4.57 -8.94
N ALA A 123 -20.42 4.50 -7.66
CA ALA A 123 -21.48 5.34 -7.11
C ALA A 123 -21.06 6.81 -7.04
N LEU A 124 -19.79 7.09 -6.72
CA LEU A 124 -19.24 8.45 -6.69
C LEU A 124 -19.03 9.06 -8.10
N LEU A 125 -18.74 8.23 -9.11
CA LEU A 125 -18.47 8.69 -10.48
C LEU A 125 -19.61 9.53 -11.07
N LYS A 126 -20.87 9.12 -10.88
CA LYS A 126 -22.03 9.87 -11.39
C LYS A 126 -22.06 11.29 -10.81
N THR A 127 -21.77 11.41 -9.52
CA THR A 127 -21.76 12.71 -8.83
C THR A 127 -20.57 13.57 -9.20
N LEU A 128 -19.42 12.98 -9.55
CA LEU A 128 -18.26 13.71 -10.06
C LEU A 128 -18.41 14.11 -11.53
N GLU A 129 -19.22 13.38 -12.30
CA GLU A 129 -19.57 13.72 -13.69
C GLU A 129 -20.56 14.87 -13.78
N GLU A 130 -21.59 14.84 -12.94
CA GLU A 130 -22.65 15.85 -12.90
C GLU A 130 -22.79 16.38 -11.46
N PRO A 131 -21.79 17.14 -10.96
CA PRO A 131 -21.79 17.65 -9.59
C PRO A 131 -22.82 18.76 -9.42
N PRO A 132 -23.62 18.75 -8.33
CA PRO A 132 -24.42 19.90 -7.95
C PRO A 132 -23.54 21.14 -7.73
N GLU A 133 -24.00 22.33 -8.11
CA GLU A 133 -23.22 23.58 -8.00
C GLU A 133 -22.78 23.92 -6.57
N HIS A 134 -23.53 23.41 -5.58
CA HIS A 134 -23.27 23.63 -4.16
C HIS A 134 -22.36 22.57 -3.53
N ALA A 135 -21.99 21.51 -4.26
CA ALA A 135 -21.19 20.40 -3.74
C ALA A 135 -19.71 20.54 -4.13
N VAL A 136 -18.81 20.38 -3.17
CA VAL A 136 -17.35 20.38 -3.39
C VAL A 136 -16.74 19.13 -2.78
N PHE A 137 -15.96 18.39 -3.55
CA PHE A 137 -15.24 17.20 -3.09
C PHE A 137 -13.76 17.47 -2.88
N ILE A 138 -13.21 16.98 -1.78
CA ILE A 138 -11.77 16.96 -1.50
C ILE A 138 -11.38 15.52 -1.19
N LEU A 139 -10.76 14.86 -2.16
CA LEU A 139 -10.31 13.48 -2.05
C LEU A 139 -8.84 13.45 -1.64
N ALA A 140 -8.49 12.75 -0.57
CA ALA A 140 -7.11 12.57 -0.14
C ALA A 140 -6.68 11.10 -0.23
N THR A 141 -5.47 10.84 -0.73
CA THR A 141 -4.93 9.48 -0.83
C THR A 141 -3.42 9.45 -0.66
N THR A 142 -2.92 8.40 0.00
CA THR A 142 -1.50 8.03 -0.02
C THR A 142 -1.08 7.30 -1.30
N ASP A 143 -2.02 6.66 -2.00
CA ASP A 143 -1.76 5.82 -3.17
C ASP A 143 -2.66 6.23 -4.34
N ALA A 144 -2.13 7.05 -5.24
CA ALA A 144 -2.87 7.49 -6.43
C ALA A 144 -2.99 6.41 -7.51
N HIS A 145 -2.13 5.38 -7.51
CA HIS A 145 -2.15 4.34 -8.53
C HIS A 145 -3.32 3.38 -8.35
N LYS A 146 -3.82 3.26 -7.13
CA LYS A 146 -5.06 2.50 -6.83
C LYS A 146 -6.33 3.20 -7.27
N LEU A 147 -6.28 4.49 -7.62
CA LEU A 147 -7.46 5.23 -8.05
C LEU A 147 -7.77 4.97 -9.54
N PRO A 148 -9.05 4.78 -9.91
CA PRO A 148 -9.45 4.73 -11.31
C PRO A 148 -9.07 6.01 -12.05
N ALA A 149 -8.55 5.88 -13.28
CA ALA A 149 -8.22 7.02 -14.13
C ALA A 149 -9.42 7.96 -14.36
N THR A 150 -10.64 7.42 -14.34
CA THR A 150 -11.90 8.15 -14.47
C THR A 150 -12.19 9.11 -13.33
N ILE A 151 -11.69 8.84 -12.12
CA ILE A 151 -11.76 9.77 -10.98
C ILE A 151 -10.71 10.86 -11.17
N ILE A 152 -9.47 10.44 -11.45
CA ILE A 152 -8.34 11.36 -11.60
C ILE A 152 -8.64 12.42 -12.67
N SER A 153 -9.20 12.03 -13.81
CA SER A 153 -9.52 12.94 -14.93
C SER A 153 -10.58 13.99 -14.61
N ARG A 154 -11.35 13.82 -13.54
CA ARG A 154 -12.43 14.72 -13.11
C ARG A 154 -12.07 15.55 -11.88
N THR A 155 -10.83 15.46 -11.42
CA THR A 155 -10.37 16.17 -10.23
C THR A 155 -9.21 17.09 -10.56
N GLN A 156 -9.13 18.21 -9.86
CA GLN A 156 -7.93 19.03 -9.85
C GLN A 156 -6.90 18.37 -8.93
N ARG A 157 -5.85 17.79 -9.53
CA ARG A 157 -4.84 17.01 -8.81
C ARG A 157 -3.73 17.89 -8.23
N PHE A 158 -3.47 17.72 -6.94
CA PHE A 158 -2.35 18.31 -6.20
C PHE A 158 -1.46 17.22 -5.63
N VAL A 159 -0.16 17.28 -5.98
CA VAL A 159 0.84 16.29 -5.54
C VAL A 159 1.67 16.88 -4.40
N PHE A 160 1.44 16.35 -3.21
CA PHE A 160 2.20 16.62 -2.00
C PHE A 160 3.52 15.87 -2.05
N ARG A 161 4.56 16.53 -1.55
CA ARG A 161 5.93 15.99 -1.54
C ARG A 161 6.35 15.67 -0.11
N PHE A 162 7.36 14.84 0.04
CA PHE A 162 8.07 14.74 1.32
C PHE A 162 8.61 16.11 1.71
N ILE A 163 8.58 16.37 3.00
CA ILE A 163 9.07 17.63 3.56
C ILE A 163 10.59 17.55 3.67
N SER A 164 11.28 18.65 3.38
CA SER A 164 12.74 18.71 3.50
C SER A 164 13.17 18.49 4.95
N LYS A 165 14.33 17.87 5.16
CA LYS A 165 14.88 17.65 6.50
C LYS A 165 15.04 18.98 7.24
N GLU A 166 15.47 20.02 6.53
CA GLU A 166 15.65 21.36 7.06
C GLU A 166 14.34 21.97 7.57
N ASP A 167 13.24 21.80 6.83
CA ASP A 167 11.93 22.31 7.25
C ASP A 167 11.36 21.51 8.43
N VAL A 168 11.56 20.19 8.46
CA VAL A 168 11.20 19.35 9.62
C VAL A 168 11.97 19.81 10.85
N CYS A 169 13.30 19.95 10.78
CA CYS A 169 14.12 20.41 11.90
C CYS A 169 13.65 21.78 12.44
N LYS A 170 13.46 22.77 11.55
CA LYS A 170 12.98 24.11 11.94
C LYS A 170 11.64 24.05 12.65
N HIS A 171 10.72 23.19 12.18
CA HIS A 171 9.40 23.05 12.79
C HIS A 171 9.47 22.35 14.15
N LEU A 172 10.30 21.31 14.29
CA LEU A 172 10.55 20.65 15.57
C LEU A 172 11.19 21.61 16.59
N GLU A 173 12.15 22.44 16.18
CA GLU A 173 12.74 23.49 17.02
C GLU A 173 11.69 24.50 17.50
N PHE A 174 10.76 24.89 16.63
CA PHE A 174 9.66 25.79 16.98
C PHE A 174 8.73 25.15 18.03
N ILE A 175 8.35 23.88 17.84
CA ILE A 175 7.52 23.14 18.81
C ILE A 175 8.25 22.99 20.15
N ALA A 176 9.51 22.58 20.13
CA ALA A 176 10.30 22.38 21.34
C ALA A 176 10.42 23.66 22.17
N LYS A 177 10.64 24.82 21.53
CA LYS A 177 10.67 26.13 22.19
C LYS A 177 9.33 26.48 22.86
N ASN A 178 8.21 26.23 22.17
CA ASN A 178 6.88 26.57 22.67
C ASN A 178 6.42 25.64 23.81
N GLU A 179 6.77 24.36 23.75
CA GLU A 179 6.49 23.38 24.82
C GLU A 179 7.54 23.40 25.94
N LYS A 180 8.60 24.24 25.82
CA LYS A 180 9.72 24.31 26.76
C LYS A 180 10.49 22.99 26.91
N ILE A 181 10.55 22.20 25.84
CA ILE A 181 11.32 20.97 25.74
C ILE A 181 12.79 21.34 25.49
N LYS A 182 13.69 20.91 26.37
CA LYS A 182 15.14 21.03 26.14
C LYS A 182 15.59 19.86 25.27
N ILE A 183 16.06 20.15 24.07
CA ILE A 183 16.51 19.13 23.11
C ILE A 183 17.73 19.65 22.36
N SER A 184 18.73 18.79 22.19
CA SER A 184 19.95 19.12 21.43
C SER A 184 19.66 19.13 19.93
N LYS A 185 20.46 19.88 19.17
CA LYS A 185 20.30 19.97 17.72
C LYS A 185 20.49 18.61 17.03
N GLU A 186 21.45 17.81 17.49
CA GLU A 186 21.70 16.47 16.97
C GLU A 186 20.49 15.54 17.21
N ALA A 187 19.83 15.67 18.36
CA ALA A 187 18.62 14.90 18.65
C ALA A 187 17.46 15.28 17.70
N ILE A 188 17.29 16.57 17.39
CA ILE A 188 16.30 17.03 16.39
C ILE A 188 16.60 16.43 15.02
N GLU A 189 17.87 16.42 14.60
CA GLU A 189 18.27 15.85 13.31
C GLU A 189 17.96 14.35 13.22
N ILE A 190 18.20 13.59 14.28
CA ILE A 190 17.85 12.16 14.34
C ILE A 190 16.33 11.97 14.25
N ILE A 191 15.53 12.77 14.97
CA ILE A 191 14.06 12.71 14.89
C ILE A 191 13.57 13.05 13.47
N ALA A 192 14.17 14.06 12.84
CA ALA A 192 13.82 14.46 11.47
C ALA A 192 14.17 13.38 10.45
N GLU A 193 15.34 12.73 10.57
CA GLU A 193 15.74 11.58 9.75
C GLU A 193 14.74 10.43 9.90
N ARG A 194 14.34 10.11 11.13
CA ARG A 194 13.39 9.03 11.42
C ARG A 194 11.96 9.31 11.01
N GLY A 195 11.58 10.56 10.89
CA GLY A 195 10.27 10.93 10.36
C GLY A 195 10.16 10.79 8.84
N GLU A 196 11.26 10.53 8.12
CA GLU A 196 11.26 10.30 6.66
C GLU A 196 10.47 11.37 5.87
N GLY A 197 10.56 12.64 6.29
CA GLY A 197 9.86 13.76 5.65
C GLY A 197 8.35 13.83 5.94
N SER A 198 7.86 13.18 7.02
CA SER A 198 6.49 13.24 7.54
C SER A 198 6.44 14.08 8.83
N PHE A 199 5.71 15.22 8.82
CA PHE A 199 5.53 16.02 10.04
C PHE A 199 4.82 15.24 11.13
N ARG A 200 3.79 14.47 10.79
CA ARG A 200 3.05 13.68 11.78
C ARG A 200 3.98 12.72 12.51
N ASP A 201 4.83 12.01 11.78
CA ASP A 201 5.69 10.99 12.37
C ASP A 201 6.82 11.64 13.19
N SER A 202 7.48 12.68 12.66
CA SER A 202 8.49 13.45 13.41
C SER A 202 7.96 14.08 14.70
N ILE A 203 6.77 14.72 14.66
CA ILE A 203 6.19 15.35 15.86
C ILE A 203 5.73 14.28 16.85
N SER A 204 5.22 13.15 16.39
CA SER A 204 4.81 12.04 17.28
C SER A 204 6.01 11.43 18.00
N LEU A 205 7.15 11.30 17.31
CA LEU A 205 8.41 10.88 17.93
C LEU A 205 8.85 11.89 19.00
N LEU A 206 8.86 13.19 18.69
CA LEU A 206 9.20 14.23 19.67
C LEU A 206 8.30 14.16 20.91
N ASP A 207 6.98 14.01 20.72
CA ASP A 207 6.00 13.88 21.81
C ASP A 207 6.32 12.66 22.69
N GLN A 208 6.55 11.50 22.07
CA GLN A 208 6.90 10.26 22.76
C GLN A 208 8.19 10.40 23.58
N ILE A 209 9.27 10.96 23.00
CA ILE A 209 10.55 11.10 23.69
C ILE A 209 10.44 12.12 24.83
N SER A 210 9.72 13.21 24.61
CA SER A 210 9.49 14.23 25.64
C SER A 210 8.71 13.71 26.85
N SER A 211 7.86 12.70 26.65
CA SER A 211 7.12 12.05 27.73
C SER A 211 7.98 11.08 28.57
N ILE A 212 9.09 10.60 28.01
CA ILE A 212 10.02 9.66 28.65
C ILE A 212 11.12 10.40 29.43
N SER A 213 11.58 11.55 28.91
CA SER A 213 12.55 12.40 29.61
C SER A 213 11.98 12.94 30.92
N LYS A 214 12.78 12.92 31.99
CA LYS A 214 12.38 13.52 33.28
C LYS A 214 12.23 15.03 33.12
N ASP A 215 11.31 15.63 33.86
CA ASP A 215 11.04 17.07 33.82
C ASP A 215 12.33 17.90 33.93
N GLY A 216 12.67 18.62 32.86
CA GLY A 216 13.79 19.54 32.80
C GLY A 216 15.14 18.96 32.35
N GLU A 217 15.21 17.65 32.10
CA GLU A 217 16.36 16.97 31.49
C GLU A 217 16.44 17.30 29.99
N GLU A 218 17.66 17.45 29.47
CA GLU A 218 17.88 17.72 28.04
C GLU A 218 17.84 16.41 27.25
N ILE A 219 17.01 16.37 26.21
CA ILE A 219 16.97 15.27 25.26
C ILE A 219 18.23 15.34 24.40
N THR A 220 19.18 14.46 24.69
CA THR A 220 20.44 14.34 23.95
C THR A 220 20.36 13.24 22.88
N ALA A 221 21.25 13.29 21.89
CA ALA A 221 21.36 12.24 20.87
C ALA A 221 21.58 10.85 21.48
N LYS A 222 22.38 10.76 22.55
CA LYS A 222 22.65 9.48 23.22
C LYS A 222 21.40 8.87 23.86
N LEU A 223 20.62 9.69 24.59
CA LEU A 223 19.34 9.25 25.16
C LEU A 223 18.38 8.77 24.06
N LEU A 224 18.37 9.47 22.93
CA LEU A 224 17.53 9.14 21.79
C LEU A 224 17.95 7.83 21.10
N GLU A 225 19.26 7.62 20.91
CA GLU A 225 19.83 6.39 20.39
C GLU A 225 19.48 5.20 21.30
N GLU A 226 19.64 5.35 22.62
CA GLU A 226 19.28 4.31 23.60
C GLU A 226 17.76 4.02 23.60
N THR A 227 16.93 5.06 23.56
CA THR A 227 15.46 4.94 23.63
C THR A 227 14.88 4.31 22.36
N LEU A 228 15.40 4.68 21.19
CA LEU A 228 14.92 4.15 19.91
C LEU A 228 15.62 2.84 19.52
N GLY A 229 16.66 2.41 20.25
CA GLY A 229 17.47 1.25 19.93
C GLY A 229 18.28 1.44 18.65
N LEU A 230 19.04 2.55 18.56
CA LEU A 230 19.83 2.93 17.39
C LEU A 230 21.30 2.70 17.65
N ALA A 231 22.05 2.45 16.57
CA ALA A 231 23.49 2.43 16.67
C ALA A 231 24.02 3.85 16.60
N SER A 232 25.00 4.16 17.43
CA SER A 232 25.68 5.45 17.37
C SER A 232 26.43 5.61 16.04
N LYS A 233 26.60 6.86 15.60
CA LYS A 233 27.46 7.18 14.44
C LYS A 233 28.89 6.63 14.61
N THR A 234 29.38 6.54 15.84
CA THR A 234 30.69 5.96 16.16
C THR A 234 30.74 4.47 15.83
N GLN A 235 29.70 3.70 16.20
CA GLN A 235 29.60 2.27 15.89
C GLN A 235 29.50 2.01 14.38
N ILE A 236 28.73 2.83 13.65
CA ILE A 236 28.63 2.76 12.18
C ILE A 236 30.01 2.98 11.55
N ASN A 237 30.69 4.06 11.93
CA ASN A 237 32.02 4.37 11.40
C ASN A 237 33.07 3.31 11.78
N ALA A 238 33.00 2.75 12.99
CA ALA A 238 33.87 1.67 13.42
C ALA A 238 33.69 0.42 12.55
N LEU A 239 32.43 0.03 12.25
CA LEU A 239 32.17 -1.12 11.38
C LEU A 239 32.72 -0.91 9.96
N ILE A 240 32.53 0.29 9.39
CA ILE A 240 33.06 0.63 8.07
C ILE A 240 34.61 0.63 8.08
N SER A 241 35.23 1.09 9.16
CA SER A 241 36.70 1.09 9.29
C SER A 241 37.26 -0.33 9.45
N ALA A 242 36.58 -1.19 10.21
CA ALA A 242 36.93 -2.60 10.36
C ALA A 242 36.78 -3.35 9.03
N PHE A 243 35.74 -3.02 8.26
CA PHE A 243 35.53 -3.53 6.90
C PHE A 243 36.66 -3.10 5.95
N GLU A 244 37.06 -1.82 5.98
CA GLU A 244 38.17 -1.29 5.17
C GLU A 244 39.51 -1.94 5.52
N SER A 245 39.70 -2.28 6.80
CA SER A 245 40.91 -2.93 7.32
C SER A 245 40.89 -4.46 7.17
N GLN A 246 39.81 -5.04 6.63
CA GLN A 246 39.58 -6.49 6.51
C GLN A 246 39.69 -7.25 7.85
N ASN A 247 39.40 -6.59 8.98
CA ASN A 247 39.52 -7.20 10.30
C ASN A 247 38.24 -7.96 10.68
N ALA A 248 38.18 -9.24 10.31
CA ALA A 248 36.99 -10.08 10.53
C ALA A 248 36.59 -10.20 12.01
N ASN A 249 37.57 -10.26 12.93
CA ASN A 249 37.30 -10.37 14.36
C ASN A 249 36.66 -9.09 14.90
N GLU A 250 37.18 -7.93 14.50
CA GLU A 250 36.64 -6.63 14.89
C GLU A 250 35.23 -6.40 14.33
N VAL A 251 34.98 -6.79 13.07
CA VAL A 251 33.62 -6.78 12.50
C VAL A 251 32.66 -7.63 13.34
N LEU A 252 33.07 -8.85 13.71
CA LEU A 252 32.25 -9.75 14.52
C LEU A 252 31.95 -9.16 15.91
N GLU A 253 32.96 -8.61 16.57
CA GLU A 253 32.82 -7.98 17.87
C GLU A 253 31.89 -6.76 17.83
N ILE A 254 32.01 -5.91 16.80
CA ILE A 254 31.15 -4.73 16.64
C ILE A 254 29.69 -5.16 16.40
N VAL A 255 29.43 -6.09 15.48
CA VAL A 255 28.05 -6.52 15.17
C VAL A 255 27.40 -7.17 16.40
N ARG A 256 28.12 -8.03 17.13
CA ARG A 256 27.62 -8.63 18.37
C ARG A 256 27.43 -7.60 19.47
N GLY A 257 28.37 -6.67 19.63
CA GLY A 257 28.26 -5.59 20.62
C GLY A 257 27.04 -4.71 20.38
N ILE A 258 26.71 -4.41 19.12
CA ILE A 258 25.49 -3.67 18.75
C ILE A 258 24.24 -4.47 19.16
N ARG A 259 24.18 -5.75 18.79
CA ARG A 259 23.06 -6.63 19.15
C ARG A 259 22.89 -6.73 20.68
N ASP A 260 24.00 -6.95 21.39
CA ASP A 260 24.01 -7.17 22.83
C ASP A 260 23.68 -5.87 23.60
N SER A 261 23.87 -4.70 22.97
CA SER A 261 23.38 -3.40 23.49
C SER A 261 21.88 -3.17 23.31
N GLY A 262 21.14 -4.11 22.72
CA GLY A 262 19.69 -4.04 22.53
C GLY A 262 19.25 -3.33 21.24
N VAL A 263 20.17 -2.99 20.35
CA VAL A 263 19.87 -2.39 19.04
C VAL A 263 19.31 -3.45 18.09
N ASP A 264 18.18 -3.15 17.45
CA ASP A 264 17.64 -4.01 16.39
C ASP A 264 18.56 -3.96 15.17
N LEU A 265 19.14 -5.12 14.82
CA LEU A 265 20.04 -5.26 13.68
C LEU A 265 19.37 -4.93 12.34
N LYS A 266 18.04 -5.02 12.23
CA LYS A 266 17.32 -4.56 11.04
C LYS A 266 17.37 -3.04 10.92
N ASN A 267 17.05 -2.33 12.00
CA ASN A 267 17.21 -0.88 12.07
C ASN A 267 18.66 -0.44 11.87
N PHE A 268 19.62 -1.24 12.34
CA PHE A 268 21.03 -0.99 12.09
C PHE A 268 21.40 -1.13 10.60
N ALA A 269 20.87 -2.15 9.91
CA ALA A 269 21.04 -2.31 8.47
C ALA A 269 20.45 -1.13 7.68
N SER A 270 19.27 -0.64 8.05
CA SER A 270 18.67 0.56 7.43
C SER A 270 19.53 1.82 7.70
N GLN A 271 20.10 1.96 8.90
CA GLN A 271 21.04 3.04 9.21
C GLN A 271 22.32 2.96 8.37
N LEU A 272 22.87 1.76 8.18
CA LEU A 272 24.02 1.54 7.30
C LEU A 272 23.69 1.89 5.84
N LEU A 273 22.51 1.50 5.35
CA LEU A 273 22.05 1.84 4.01
C LEU A 273 21.99 3.36 3.79
N ASN A 274 21.39 4.09 4.74
CA ASN A 274 21.31 5.55 4.66
C ASN A 274 22.70 6.18 4.72
N PHE A 275 23.53 5.76 5.68
CA PHE A 275 24.90 6.25 5.82
C PHE A 275 25.72 6.01 4.55
N ILE A 276 25.66 4.81 3.97
CA ILE A 276 26.36 4.49 2.74
C ILE A 276 25.83 5.35 1.59
N THR A 277 24.51 5.48 1.45
CA THR A 277 23.88 6.28 0.38
C THR A 277 24.33 7.74 0.42
N GLU A 278 24.41 8.34 1.61
CA GLU A 278 24.92 9.71 1.81
C GLU A 278 26.41 9.84 1.50
N ASN A 279 27.20 8.78 1.76
CA ASN A 279 28.66 8.79 1.64
C ASN A 279 29.20 8.13 0.36
N VAL A 280 28.37 7.57 -0.53
CA VAL A 280 28.80 6.93 -1.79
C VAL A 280 29.61 7.90 -2.66
N GLY A 281 29.29 9.20 -2.63
CA GLY A 281 30.05 10.22 -3.36
C GLY A 281 31.50 10.35 -2.90
N VAL A 282 31.77 10.11 -1.60
CA VAL A 282 33.11 10.18 -1.00
C VAL A 282 33.81 8.81 -1.04
N LYS A 283 33.05 7.73 -0.83
CA LYS A 283 33.52 6.34 -0.77
C LYS A 283 32.77 5.45 -1.77
N PRO A 284 33.07 5.50 -3.09
CA PRO A 284 32.30 4.79 -4.12
C PRO A 284 32.28 3.27 -3.97
N TYR A 285 33.31 2.68 -3.38
CA TYR A 285 33.39 1.23 -3.15
C TYR A 285 32.30 0.70 -2.21
N LEU A 286 31.74 1.55 -1.33
CA LEU A 286 30.64 1.15 -0.44
C LEU A 286 29.34 0.86 -1.21
N SER A 287 29.21 1.32 -2.45
CA SER A 287 28.03 1.03 -3.30
C SER A 287 27.78 -0.47 -3.50
N GLN A 288 28.83 -1.30 -3.45
CA GLN A 288 28.71 -2.76 -3.55
C GLN A 288 27.94 -3.40 -2.38
N LEU A 289 27.80 -2.68 -1.27
CA LEU A 289 27.13 -3.14 -0.06
C LEU A 289 25.63 -2.81 -0.07
N LEU A 290 25.17 -1.88 -0.91
CA LEU A 290 23.78 -1.43 -0.95
C LEU A 290 22.80 -2.59 -1.22
N VAL A 291 22.99 -3.33 -2.32
CA VAL A 291 22.10 -4.44 -2.68
C VAL A 291 22.11 -5.55 -1.61
N PRO A 292 23.27 -6.05 -1.14
CA PRO A 292 23.30 -7.02 -0.05
C PRO A 292 22.62 -6.55 1.23
N LEU A 293 22.81 -5.29 1.64
CA LEU A 293 22.18 -4.73 2.84
C LEU A 293 20.66 -4.64 2.73
N THR A 294 20.11 -4.28 1.55
CA THR A 294 18.65 -4.30 1.34
C THR A 294 18.04 -5.70 1.42
N ARG A 295 18.82 -6.74 1.09
CA ARG A 295 18.41 -8.14 1.29
C ARG A 295 18.50 -8.53 2.77
N ALA A 296 19.57 -8.13 3.43
CA ALA A 296 19.79 -8.42 4.85
C ALA A 296 18.65 -7.88 5.73
N GLU A 297 18.20 -6.63 5.48
CA GLU A 297 17.09 -5.98 6.21
C GLU A 297 15.81 -6.83 6.26
N LYS A 298 15.55 -7.63 5.22
CA LYS A 298 14.36 -8.50 5.11
C LYS A 298 14.58 -9.92 5.66
N SER A 299 15.79 -10.26 6.05
CA SER A 299 16.15 -11.60 6.51
C SER A 299 15.79 -11.82 7.98
N ASN A 300 15.42 -13.05 8.31
CA ASN A 300 15.28 -13.50 9.70
C ASN A 300 16.65 -13.81 10.34
N PHE A 301 17.69 -14.00 9.52
CA PHE A 301 19.06 -14.27 9.96
C PHE A 301 19.96 -13.06 9.72
N ILE A 302 19.48 -11.86 10.09
CA ILE A 302 20.12 -10.58 9.83
C ILE A 302 21.58 -10.53 10.28
N GLU A 303 21.92 -11.09 11.45
CA GLU A 303 23.29 -11.11 11.96
C GLU A 303 24.23 -11.86 11.01
N MET A 304 23.84 -13.06 10.56
CA MET A 304 24.65 -13.87 9.65
C MET A 304 24.82 -13.19 8.29
N GLU A 305 23.75 -12.56 7.79
CA GLU A 305 23.79 -11.78 6.55
C GLU A 305 24.76 -10.59 6.70
N LEU A 306 24.67 -9.81 7.77
CA LEU A 306 25.59 -8.69 8.03
C LEU A 306 27.03 -9.17 8.11
N LEU A 307 27.31 -10.25 8.86
CA LEU A 307 28.64 -10.83 8.94
C LEU A 307 29.13 -11.29 7.56
N SER A 308 28.31 -11.93 6.75
CA SER A 308 28.69 -12.36 5.39
C SER A 308 28.98 -11.17 4.45
N ILE A 309 28.30 -10.04 4.66
CA ILE A 309 28.47 -8.83 3.85
C ILE A 309 29.82 -8.16 4.16
N PHE A 310 30.16 -8.06 5.45
CA PHE A 310 31.34 -7.32 5.92
C PHE A 310 32.58 -8.21 6.10
N ILE A 311 32.42 -9.52 6.26
CA ILE A 311 33.52 -10.49 6.31
C ILE A 311 33.63 -11.14 4.93
N ARG A 312 34.26 -10.44 3.98
CA ARG A 312 34.57 -11.00 2.66
C ARG A 312 36.04 -11.40 2.60
N PRO A 313 36.37 -12.69 2.36
CA PRO A 313 37.75 -13.12 2.18
C PRO A 313 38.43 -12.53 0.93
N ASP A 314 37.65 -12.06 -0.05
CA ASP A 314 38.17 -11.62 -1.37
C ASP A 314 38.22 -10.09 -1.57
N PHE A 315 37.90 -9.27 -0.55
CA PHE A 315 37.81 -7.81 -0.73
C PHE A 315 39.20 -7.14 -0.66
N VAL A 316 39.97 -7.09 -1.73
CA VAL A 316 41.17 -6.23 -1.80
C VAL A 316 40.75 -4.78 -2.14
N PRO A 317 40.96 -3.78 -1.26
CA PRO A 317 40.68 -2.39 -1.61
C PRO A 317 41.62 -1.95 -2.73
N GLN A 318 41.08 -1.72 -3.93
CA GLN A 318 41.83 -1.07 -4.99
C GLN A 318 41.92 0.43 -4.71
N ILE A 319 42.86 0.81 -3.85
CA ILE A 319 43.34 2.19 -3.79
C ILE A 319 44.17 2.38 -5.06
N THR A 320 43.60 3.04 -6.08
CA THR A 320 44.36 3.40 -7.28
C THR A 320 45.29 4.55 -6.90
N PRO A 321 46.62 4.40 -6.93
CA PRO A 321 47.50 5.55 -6.75
C PRO A 321 47.41 6.44 -7.99
N VAL A 322 46.96 7.68 -7.80
CA VAL A 322 47.05 8.72 -8.83
C VAL A 322 48.54 8.96 -9.11
N LYS A 323 49.07 8.33 -10.16
CA LYS A 323 50.38 8.69 -10.70
C LYS A 323 50.26 10.08 -11.33
N GLN A 324 50.77 11.10 -10.63
CA GLN A 324 51.07 12.39 -11.24
C GLN A 324 52.00 12.16 -12.44
N GLN A 325 51.48 12.37 -13.65
CA GLN A 325 52.31 12.43 -14.84
C GLN A 325 53.15 13.70 -14.79
N ILE A 326 54.43 13.53 -14.46
CA ILE A 326 55.45 14.55 -14.62
C ILE A 326 55.63 14.76 -16.12
N LEU A 327 55.31 15.97 -16.57
CA LEU A 327 55.52 16.47 -17.92
C LEU A 327 57.03 16.45 -18.23
N SER A 328 57.45 15.64 -19.21
CA SER A 328 58.78 15.76 -19.81
C SER A 328 58.65 16.18 -21.28
N SER A 329 59.44 17.19 -21.59
CA SER A 329 59.51 18.01 -22.81
C SER A 329 60.04 17.25 -24.06
N PRO A 330 59.86 17.82 -25.27
CA PRO A 330 59.68 17.07 -26.52
C PRO A 330 60.99 16.81 -27.29
N LYS A 331 60.94 15.85 -28.22
CA LYS A 331 61.91 15.66 -29.31
C LYS A 331 61.21 15.29 -30.63
N PRO A 332 61.85 15.52 -31.79
CA PRO A 332 61.35 16.47 -32.79
C PRO A 332 60.59 15.85 -33.95
N VAL A 333 59.85 16.72 -34.64
CA VAL A 333 59.16 16.50 -35.91
C VAL A 333 60.17 16.24 -37.04
N GLN A 334 59.93 15.19 -37.83
CA GLN A 334 60.31 15.15 -39.24
C GLN A 334 59.06 14.86 -40.08
N ALA A 335 58.89 15.71 -41.09
CA ALA A 335 57.72 15.82 -41.95
C ALA A 335 57.74 14.78 -43.07
N GLN A 336 56.55 14.35 -43.52
CA GLN A 336 56.31 14.12 -44.95
C GLN A 336 54.81 14.20 -45.32
N LYS A 337 54.55 15.26 -46.09
CA LYS A 337 53.48 15.60 -47.04
C LYS A 337 52.33 14.60 -47.27
N THR A 338 51.11 15.10 -47.15
CA THR A 338 49.94 14.62 -47.91
C THR A 338 49.26 15.78 -48.63
N THR A 339 49.04 15.52 -49.92
CA THR A 339 48.37 16.32 -50.93
C THR A 339 46.84 16.28 -50.79
N THR A 340 46.22 17.40 -51.16
CA THR A 340 44.89 17.58 -51.78
C THR A 340 43.60 17.26 -51.00
N GLN A 341 42.82 18.34 -50.76
CA GLN A 341 41.37 18.35 -50.50
C GLN A 341 40.59 17.98 -51.78
N PRO A 342 39.28 17.64 -51.69
CA PRO A 342 38.26 18.70 -51.77
C PRO A 342 37.08 18.57 -50.77
N LYS A 343 36.50 19.74 -50.47
CA LYS A 343 35.27 19.97 -49.71
C LYS A 343 33.98 19.68 -50.50
N ALA A 344 32.97 19.27 -49.74
CA ALA A 344 31.55 19.68 -49.70
C ALA A 344 30.62 19.47 -50.91
N LYS A 345 29.45 18.87 -50.63
CA LYS A 345 28.13 19.41 -51.01
C LYS A 345 27.01 18.88 -50.10
N ASN A 346 26.12 19.80 -49.74
CA ASN A 346 24.88 19.64 -48.97
C ASN A 346 23.89 18.73 -49.69
N GLU A 347 23.16 17.87 -48.97
CA GLU A 347 21.79 17.50 -49.34
C GLU A 347 20.88 17.36 -48.12
N THR A 348 19.83 18.18 -48.16
CA THR A 348 18.56 18.21 -47.43
C THR A 348 17.97 16.84 -47.07
N PHE A 349 17.50 16.72 -45.81
CA PHE A 349 16.58 15.68 -45.38
C PHE A 349 15.23 15.80 -46.10
N LYS A 350 14.88 14.81 -46.92
CA LYS A 350 13.52 14.54 -47.38
C LYS A 350 12.90 13.45 -46.49
N ASN A 351 11.71 13.73 -45.95
CA ASN A 351 10.85 12.73 -45.31
C ASN A 351 10.48 11.61 -46.30
N PRO A 352 10.47 10.34 -45.88
CA PRO A 352 9.82 9.27 -46.63
C PRO A 352 8.28 9.33 -46.49
N PRO A 353 7.54 8.76 -47.45
CA PRO A 353 6.14 9.08 -47.71
C PRO A 353 5.14 8.27 -46.89
N ASN A 354 3.95 8.86 -46.81
CA ASN A 354 2.70 8.33 -46.32
C ASN A 354 2.26 7.10 -47.15
N GLU A 355 2.41 5.88 -46.61
CA GLU A 355 1.78 4.68 -47.18
C GLU A 355 0.39 4.47 -46.59
N LYS A 356 -0.60 4.53 -47.48
CA LYS A 356 -2.02 4.30 -47.25
C LYS A 356 -2.23 2.86 -46.76
N MET A 357 -2.66 2.69 -45.52
CA MET A 357 -3.30 1.45 -45.08
C MET A 357 -4.64 1.30 -45.81
N LYS A 358 -4.72 0.26 -46.65
CA LYS A 358 -5.95 -0.21 -47.28
C LYS A 358 -6.83 -0.89 -46.23
N HIS A 359 -8.13 -0.61 -46.29
CA HIS A 359 -9.17 -1.35 -45.61
C HIS A 359 -9.19 -2.81 -46.10
N GLU A 360 -9.16 -3.75 -45.17
CA GLU A 360 -9.69 -5.11 -45.37
C GLU A 360 -10.93 -5.28 -44.48
N GLU A 361 -12.07 -5.48 -45.13
CA GLU A 361 -13.31 -5.96 -44.52
C GLU A 361 -13.20 -7.46 -44.20
N PRO A 362 -13.76 -7.94 -43.08
CA PRO A 362 -14.04 -9.36 -42.90
C PRO A 362 -15.33 -9.78 -43.63
N PRO A 363 -15.46 -11.05 -44.07
CA PRO A 363 -16.57 -11.51 -44.90
C PRO A 363 -17.88 -11.70 -44.12
N LYS A 364 -19.00 -11.53 -44.84
CA LYS A 364 -20.40 -11.80 -44.45
C LYS A 364 -20.80 -13.25 -44.75
N GLU A 365 -21.62 -13.83 -43.86
CA GLU A 365 -22.82 -14.66 -44.12
C GLU A 365 -23.67 -14.61 -42.82
N LYS A 366 -24.85 -13.94 -42.76
CA LYS A 366 -26.24 -14.44 -42.99
C LYS A 366 -26.52 -15.79 -42.32
N GLU A 367 -27.64 -16.10 -41.68
CA GLU A 367 -28.92 -15.50 -41.24
C GLU A 367 -29.54 -16.63 -40.40
N VAL A 368 -30.22 -16.39 -39.25
CA VAL A 368 -31.51 -17.01 -38.88
C VAL A 368 -32.08 -16.27 -37.65
N GLU A 369 -33.17 -15.56 -37.93
CA GLU A 369 -34.44 -15.35 -37.21
C GLU A 369 -34.59 -15.41 -35.66
N THR A 370 -35.31 -14.36 -35.23
CA THR A 370 -36.13 -14.01 -34.04
C THR A 370 -36.98 -15.14 -33.39
N PRO A 371 -37.72 -14.97 -32.23
CA PRO A 371 -38.23 -13.72 -31.63
C PRO A 371 -38.35 -13.59 -30.08
N LYS A 372 -38.60 -12.33 -29.68
CA LYS A 372 -39.37 -11.76 -28.54
C LYS A 372 -40.12 -12.74 -27.61
N THR A 373 -40.08 -12.52 -26.29
CA THR A 373 -41.26 -12.10 -25.49
C THR A 373 -40.96 -11.67 -24.03
N LYS A 374 -41.55 -10.52 -23.68
CA LYS A 374 -42.17 -10.05 -22.42
C LYS A 374 -41.89 -10.73 -21.05
N THR A 375 -41.64 -9.84 -20.08
CA THR A 375 -41.89 -9.86 -18.62
C THR A 375 -43.15 -10.65 -18.18
N PRO A 376 -43.24 -11.18 -16.93
CA PRO A 376 -43.31 -10.34 -15.71
C PRO A 376 -42.71 -10.92 -14.40
N GLN A 377 -42.57 -10.01 -13.43
CA GLN A 377 -42.41 -10.27 -12.00
C GLN A 377 -43.55 -11.12 -11.43
N LYS A 378 -43.24 -12.00 -10.46
CA LYS A 378 -44.13 -12.38 -9.35
C LYS A 378 -43.33 -12.93 -8.17
N GLU A 379 -43.47 -12.27 -7.03
CA GLU A 379 -43.29 -12.82 -5.68
C GLU A 379 -44.13 -14.09 -5.52
N VAL A 380 -43.64 -15.13 -4.83
CA VAL A 380 -44.40 -15.98 -3.88
C VAL A 380 -43.39 -16.76 -2.99
N GLU A 381 -43.48 -16.46 -1.70
CA GLU A 381 -43.48 -17.30 -0.48
C GLU A 381 -42.65 -18.60 -0.35
N ALA A 382 -42.15 -18.74 0.88
CA ALA A 382 -41.70 -19.99 1.49
C ALA A 382 -42.78 -21.08 1.46
N THR A 383 -42.37 -22.35 1.42
CA THR A 383 -42.55 -23.37 2.49
C THR A 383 -42.29 -24.77 1.91
N GLU A 384 -41.78 -25.63 2.79
CA GLU A 384 -41.53 -27.07 2.72
C GLU A 384 -42.48 -27.91 1.85
N ILE A 385 -41.93 -28.89 1.13
CA ILE A 385 -42.63 -30.15 0.81
C ILE A 385 -41.69 -31.32 1.13
N LEU A 386 -42.13 -32.15 2.06
CA LEU A 386 -41.58 -33.45 2.41
C LEU A 386 -42.09 -34.54 1.44
N LEU A 387 -41.13 -35.37 1.02
CA LEU A 387 -41.19 -36.82 0.72
C LEU A 387 -41.95 -37.31 -0.54
N GLU A 388 -41.17 -37.90 -1.46
CA GLU A 388 -41.43 -39.26 -1.95
C GLU A 388 -40.10 -40.04 -1.93
N ASN A 389 -40.09 -41.14 -1.17
CA ASN A 389 -38.99 -42.09 -1.09
C ASN A 389 -39.04 -43.00 -2.33
N GLU A 390 -38.11 -42.83 -3.26
CA GLU A 390 -37.70 -43.95 -4.12
C GLU A 390 -36.55 -44.69 -3.42
N ASP A 391 -36.83 -45.95 -3.11
CA ASP A 391 -35.94 -46.93 -2.51
C ASP A 391 -34.69 -47.12 -3.40
N LEU A 392 -33.59 -46.43 -3.04
CA LEU A 392 -32.29 -46.59 -3.70
C LEU A 392 -31.44 -47.54 -2.87
N GLY A 393 -31.41 -48.78 -3.35
CA GLY A 393 -30.77 -49.92 -2.74
C GLY A 393 -29.39 -49.68 -2.15
N GLU A 394 -29.19 -50.36 -1.04
CA GLU A 394 -27.93 -50.54 -0.34
C GLU A 394 -26.80 -50.98 -1.28
N ALA A 395 -25.60 -50.48 -1.00
CA ALA A 395 -24.32 -50.78 -1.66
C ALA A 395 -24.07 -50.15 -3.05
N ARG A 396 -24.02 -48.81 -3.12
CA ARG A 396 -23.15 -48.12 -4.09
C ARG A 396 -22.13 -47.26 -3.35
N GLU A 397 -20.86 -47.63 -3.49
CA GLU A 397 -19.74 -46.88 -2.94
C GLU A 397 -19.59 -45.55 -3.69
N PHE A 398 -19.79 -44.43 -2.99
CA PHE A 398 -19.64 -43.11 -3.59
C PHE A 398 -18.16 -42.79 -3.85
N LYS A 399 -17.76 -42.85 -5.11
CA LYS A 399 -16.40 -42.54 -5.55
C LYS A 399 -16.20 -41.03 -5.67
N TRP A 400 -15.64 -40.42 -4.63
CA TRP A 400 -15.36 -38.98 -4.57
C TRP A 400 -14.48 -38.47 -5.73
N GLY A 401 -13.54 -39.30 -6.20
CA GLY A 401 -12.68 -38.98 -7.33
C GLY A 401 -13.47 -38.75 -8.63
N ASP A 402 -14.46 -39.60 -8.91
CA ASP A 402 -15.28 -39.52 -10.12
C ASP A 402 -16.20 -38.30 -10.08
N PHE A 403 -16.73 -37.97 -8.89
CA PHE A 403 -17.49 -36.75 -8.65
C PHE A 403 -16.65 -35.48 -8.88
N CYS A 404 -15.44 -35.42 -8.30
CA CYS A 404 -14.54 -34.29 -8.51
C CYS A 404 -14.10 -34.13 -9.98
N ASN A 405 -13.98 -35.25 -10.71
CA ASN A 405 -13.63 -35.21 -12.13
C ASN A 405 -14.81 -34.76 -13.01
N ALA A 406 -16.04 -35.17 -12.69
CA ALA A 406 -17.24 -34.72 -13.38
C ALA A 406 -17.48 -33.20 -13.25
N VAL A 407 -17.04 -32.58 -12.16
CA VAL A 407 -17.10 -31.11 -11.96
C VAL A 407 -16.05 -30.36 -12.78
N ASN A 408 -14.90 -30.99 -13.08
CA ASN A 408 -13.80 -30.39 -13.86
C ASN A 408 -14.21 -29.96 -15.27
N GLU A 409 -15.13 -30.72 -15.88
CA GLU A 409 -15.62 -30.43 -17.24
C GLU A 409 -16.45 -29.14 -17.30
N GLU A 410 -16.99 -28.66 -16.18
CA GLU A 410 -17.88 -27.50 -16.14
C GLU A 410 -17.26 -26.28 -15.45
N ASP A 411 -16.50 -26.46 -14.35
CA ASP A 411 -15.87 -25.36 -13.62
C ASP A 411 -14.61 -25.80 -12.84
N LYS A 412 -13.43 -25.40 -13.35
CA LYS A 412 -12.11 -25.70 -12.74
C LYS A 412 -11.95 -25.12 -11.33
N GLY A 413 -12.61 -24.00 -11.04
CA GLY A 413 -12.52 -23.33 -9.73
C GLY A 413 -13.22 -24.13 -8.63
N ILE A 414 -14.40 -24.67 -8.94
CA ILE A 414 -15.20 -25.47 -8.00
C ILE A 414 -14.49 -26.79 -7.70
N GLN A 415 -13.86 -27.42 -8.69
CA GLN A 415 -13.11 -28.65 -8.49
C GLN A 415 -11.97 -28.48 -7.47
N THR A 416 -11.26 -27.35 -7.52
CA THR A 416 -10.14 -27.09 -6.61
C THR A 416 -10.65 -26.98 -5.17
N ILE A 417 -11.82 -26.36 -4.97
CA ILE A 417 -12.47 -26.27 -3.66
C ILE A 417 -12.90 -27.65 -3.17
N LEU A 418 -13.49 -28.48 -4.03
CA LEU A 418 -13.94 -29.83 -3.68
C LEU A 418 -12.77 -30.77 -3.34
N LYS A 419 -11.65 -30.69 -4.06
CA LYS A 419 -10.44 -31.48 -3.75
C LYS A 419 -9.80 -31.10 -2.42
N GLN A 420 -9.94 -29.85 -2.00
CA GLN A 420 -9.46 -29.34 -0.71
C GLN A 420 -10.49 -29.49 0.42
N SER A 421 -11.67 -30.05 0.14
CA SER A 421 -12.74 -30.24 1.13
C SER A 421 -12.80 -31.69 1.57
N GLY A 422 -13.10 -31.92 2.85
CA GLY A 422 -13.42 -33.25 3.37
C GLY A 422 -14.84 -33.64 3.00
N TYR A 423 -15.12 -34.94 2.86
CA TYR A 423 -16.48 -35.44 2.62
C TYR A 423 -16.85 -36.57 3.58
N ALA A 424 -18.14 -36.68 3.87
CA ALA A 424 -18.76 -37.82 4.53
C ALA A 424 -20.07 -38.18 3.81
N PHE A 425 -20.36 -39.47 3.73
CA PHE A 425 -21.61 -39.97 3.17
C PHE A 425 -22.40 -40.66 4.29
N GLU A 426 -23.57 -40.12 4.61
CA GLU A 426 -24.46 -40.65 5.64
C GLU A 426 -25.89 -40.62 5.12
N ASN A 427 -26.58 -41.76 5.13
CA ASN A 427 -28.01 -41.88 4.84
C ASN A 427 -28.48 -41.19 3.53
N GLY A 428 -27.76 -41.39 2.42
CA GLY A 428 -28.13 -40.82 1.11
C GLY A 428 -27.83 -39.33 0.96
N LYS A 429 -27.10 -38.72 1.93
CA LYS A 429 -26.65 -37.33 1.88
C LYS A 429 -25.12 -37.24 1.80
N ILE A 430 -24.62 -36.35 0.96
CA ILE A 430 -23.20 -36.02 0.86
C ILE A 430 -22.94 -34.75 1.68
N LYS A 431 -22.21 -34.88 2.78
CA LYS A 431 -21.77 -33.76 3.61
C LYS A 431 -20.37 -33.32 3.17
N ILE A 432 -20.23 -32.05 2.76
CA ILE A 432 -18.97 -31.46 2.30
C ILE A 432 -18.47 -30.46 3.35
N TYR A 433 -17.29 -30.70 3.90
CA TYR A 433 -16.65 -29.89 4.94
C TYR A 433 -15.55 -29.04 4.31
N THR A 434 -15.83 -27.74 4.18
CA THR A 434 -14.96 -26.82 3.44
C THR A 434 -13.88 -26.17 4.29
N GLY A 435 -13.99 -26.27 5.63
CA GLY A 435 -13.06 -25.67 6.61
C GLY A 435 -13.04 -24.14 6.65
N PHE A 436 -13.64 -23.45 5.68
CA PHE A 436 -13.62 -21.99 5.58
C PHE A 436 -14.96 -21.43 5.07
N PRO A 437 -15.55 -20.41 5.74
CA PRO A 437 -16.83 -19.80 5.35
C PRO A 437 -16.85 -19.25 3.91
N PHE A 438 -15.70 -18.81 3.40
CA PHE A 438 -15.56 -18.31 2.03
C PHE A 438 -15.79 -19.39 0.98
N LYS A 439 -15.28 -20.61 1.21
CA LYS A 439 -15.39 -21.75 0.29
C LYS A 439 -16.84 -22.27 0.24
N LYS A 440 -17.53 -22.31 1.38
CA LYS A 440 -18.98 -22.59 1.46
C LYS A 440 -19.80 -21.61 0.62
N LYS A 441 -19.59 -20.30 0.79
CA LYS A 441 -20.28 -19.27 0.00
C LYS A 441 -20.00 -19.37 -1.51
N GLN A 442 -18.87 -19.93 -1.92
CA GLN A 442 -18.58 -20.18 -3.34
C GLN A 442 -19.33 -21.42 -3.88
N LEU A 443 -19.45 -22.48 -3.08
CA LEU A 443 -20.19 -23.69 -3.44
C LEU A 443 -21.71 -23.46 -3.44
N GLU A 444 -22.24 -22.58 -2.60
CA GLU A 444 -23.67 -22.25 -2.52
C GLU A 444 -24.17 -21.31 -3.64
N LYS A 445 -23.28 -20.74 -4.45
CA LYS A 445 -23.70 -19.89 -5.58
C LYS A 445 -24.54 -20.70 -6.56
N ALA A 446 -25.60 -20.10 -7.11
CA ALA A 446 -26.51 -20.75 -8.06
C ALA A 446 -25.78 -21.42 -9.26
N LYS A 447 -24.71 -20.78 -9.77
CA LYS A 447 -23.88 -21.36 -10.84
C LYS A 447 -23.13 -22.62 -10.37
N ALA A 448 -22.62 -22.62 -9.14
CA ALA A 448 -21.91 -23.75 -8.57
C ALA A 448 -22.85 -24.92 -8.25
N GLN A 449 -24.00 -24.63 -7.65
CA GLN A 449 -25.06 -25.62 -7.39
C GLN A 449 -25.58 -26.25 -8.69
N ALA A 450 -25.72 -25.47 -9.76
CA ALA A 450 -26.10 -26.00 -11.08
C ALA A 450 -25.06 -26.97 -11.65
N SER A 451 -23.76 -26.64 -11.55
CA SER A 451 -22.69 -27.52 -12.02
C SER A 451 -22.52 -28.77 -11.16
N ILE A 452 -22.68 -28.64 -9.85
CA ILE A 452 -22.68 -29.76 -8.91
C ILE A 452 -23.86 -30.69 -9.18
N GLY A 453 -25.07 -30.16 -9.40
CA GLY A 453 -26.25 -30.96 -9.72
C GLY A 453 -26.15 -31.68 -11.07
N LYS A 454 -25.51 -31.08 -12.08
CA LYS A 454 -25.20 -31.75 -13.36
C LYS A 454 -24.15 -32.84 -13.20
N ALA A 455 -23.11 -32.60 -12.41
CA ALA A 455 -22.10 -33.60 -12.09
C ALA A 455 -22.71 -34.81 -11.38
N LEU A 456 -23.62 -34.60 -10.41
CA LEU A 456 -24.37 -35.66 -9.74
C LEU A 456 -25.24 -36.49 -10.71
N LYS A 457 -25.90 -35.84 -11.67
CA LYS A 457 -26.66 -36.56 -12.71
C LYS A 457 -25.75 -37.40 -13.61
N LYS A 458 -24.56 -36.91 -13.97
CA LYS A 458 -23.58 -37.66 -14.79
C LYS A 458 -23.06 -38.92 -14.10
N ILE A 459 -22.85 -38.88 -12.79
CA ILE A 459 -22.40 -40.05 -12.02
C ILE A 459 -23.56 -40.94 -11.55
N ASN A 460 -24.77 -40.75 -12.09
CA ASN A 460 -25.97 -41.51 -11.76
C ASN A 460 -26.37 -41.43 -10.26
N ALA A 461 -26.07 -40.29 -9.62
CA ALA A 461 -26.29 -39.99 -8.21
C ALA A 461 -27.29 -38.83 -8.00
N GLY A 462 -28.19 -38.60 -8.96
CA GLY A 462 -29.10 -37.46 -8.98
C GLY A 462 -30.10 -37.39 -7.82
N GLY A 463 -30.25 -38.46 -7.03
CA GLY A 463 -31.12 -38.53 -5.85
C GLY A 463 -30.43 -38.20 -4.52
N TRP A 464 -29.13 -37.91 -4.50
CA TRP A 464 -28.40 -37.60 -3.26
C TRP A 464 -28.37 -36.10 -2.99
N ALA A 465 -28.72 -35.70 -1.76
CA ALA A 465 -28.69 -34.31 -1.33
C ALA A 465 -27.28 -33.90 -0.88
N ILE A 466 -26.86 -32.68 -1.19
CA ILE A 466 -25.57 -32.12 -0.75
C ILE A 466 -25.80 -31.10 0.37
N GLU A 467 -25.10 -31.29 1.48
CA GLU A 467 -25.04 -30.33 2.59
C GLU A 467 -23.60 -29.82 2.72
N VAL A 468 -23.42 -28.49 2.77
CA VAL A 468 -22.09 -27.86 2.83
C VAL A 468 -21.87 -27.21 4.20
N PHE A 469 -20.83 -27.65 4.88
CA PHE A 469 -20.42 -27.19 6.21
C PHE A 469 -19.17 -26.31 6.12
N GLU A 470 -19.12 -25.28 6.96
CA GLU A 470 -17.99 -24.35 7.06
C GLU A 470 -16.89 -24.85 8.01
N THR A 471 -17.18 -25.90 8.79
CA THR A 471 -16.23 -26.55 9.69
C THR A 471 -15.34 -27.54 8.94
N ALA A 472 -14.18 -27.86 9.53
CA ALA A 472 -13.38 -28.99 9.09
C ALA A 472 -14.12 -30.30 9.41
N LYS A 473 -13.78 -31.39 8.70
CA LYS A 473 -14.41 -32.69 8.94
C LYS A 473 -14.12 -33.13 10.38
N PRO A 474 -15.14 -33.45 11.20
CA PRO A 474 -14.91 -33.89 12.58
C PRO A 474 -14.07 -35.17 12.61
N ALA A 475 -13.13 -35.24 13.55
CA ALA A 475 -12.31 -36.44 13.77
C ALA A 475 -13.19 -37.63 14.20
N ASN A 476 -12.82 -38.85 13.80
CA ASN A 476 -13.58 -40.07 14.13
C ASN A 476 -13.58 -40.42 15.64
N ASP A 477 -12.76 -39.75 16.45
CA ASP A 477 -12.58 -40.02 17.88
C ASP A 477 -13.27 -38.91 18.72
N PRO A 478 -14.24 -39.26 19.59
CA PRO A 478 -15.08 -38.29 20.30
C PRO A 478 -14.32 -37.34 21.24
N GLU A 479 -13.19 -37.74 21.80
CA GLU A 479 -12.40 -36.85 22.66
C GLU A 479 -11.68 -35.76 21.85
N ILE A 480 -11.20 -36.09 20.64
CA ILE A 480 -10.49 -35.16 19.74
C ILE A 480 -11.46 -34.14 19.13
N ALA A 481 -12.71 -34.54 18.87
CA ALA A 481 -13.76 -33.65 18.37
C ALA A 481 -14.11 -32.54 19.40
N SER A 482 -14.15 -32.87 20.69
CA SER A 482 -14.43 -31.89 21.75
C SER A 482 -13.33 -30.82 21.89
N VAL A 483 -12.07 -31.21 21.66
CA VAL A 483 -10.91 -30.32 21.70
C VAL A 483 -10.86 -29.41 20.46
N GLN A 484 -11.28 -29.90 19.28
CA GLN A 484 -11.38 -29.09 18.06
C GLN A 484 -12.48 -28.01 18.13
N ASP A 485 -13.61 -28.32 18.77
CA ASP A 485 -14.70 -27.35 18.97
C ASP A 485 -14.31 -26.25 19.97
N LEU A 486 -13.51 -26.59 21.00
CA LEU A 486 -12.97 -25.62 21.96
C LEU A 486 -11.89 -24.71 21.36
N MET A 487 -11.12 -25.20 20.38
CA MET A 487 -9.98 -24.48 19.80
C MET A 487 -10.27 -23.76 18.47
N GLY A 488 -11.54 -23.70 18.04
CA GLY A 488 -11.94 -22.86 16.92
C GLY A 488 -11.45 -23.34 15.54
N GLY A 489 -11.35 -24.65 15.32
CA GLY A 489 -11.24 -25.22 13.96
C GLY A 489 -9.89 -25.10 13.26
N GLY A 490 -8.77 -25.18 13.99
CA GLY A 490 -7.44 -25.34 13.38
C GLY A 490 -7.16 -26.78 12.92
N GLU A 491 -6.55 -26.96 11.74
CA GLU A 491 -6.01 -28.25 11.30
C GLU A 491 -4.75 -28.61 12.11
N MET A 492 -4.69 -29.84 12.63
CA MET A 492 -3.45 -30.38 13.21
C MET A 492 -2.46 -30.71 12.09
N VAL A 493 -1.31 -30.03 12.09
CA VAL A 493 -0.15 -30.41 11.29
C VAL A 493 0.53 -31.58 11.98
N LYS A 494 0.53 -32.75 11.35
CA LYS A 494 1.38 -33.87 11.79
C LYS A 494 2.83 -33.49 11.57
N ILE A 495 3.58 -33.38 12.66
CA ILE A 495 5.04 -33.35 12.63
C ILE A 495 5.45 -34.83 12.73
N ASP A 496 5.67 -35.46 11.59
CA ASP A 496 6.35 -36.76 11.56
C ASP A 496 7.86 -36.50 11.76
N GLU A 497 8.47 -37.29 12.65
CA GLU A 497 9.89 -37.26 13.07
C GLU A 497 10.91 -37.44 11.93
#